data_AF-A0A7X4GZP6-F1
#
_entry.id   AF-A0A7X4GZP6-F1
#
_cell.length_a   1.000
_cell.length_b   1.000
_cell.length_c   1.000
_cell.angle_alpha   90.00
_cell.angle_beta   90.00
_cell.angle_gamma   90.00
#
_symmetry.space_group_name_H-M   'P 1'
#
loop_
_entity.id
_entity.type
_entity.pdbx_description
1 polymer ?
#
loop_
_entity_poly.entity_id
_entity_poly.type
_entity_poly.pdbx_seq_one_letter_code
_entity_poly.pdbx_strand_id
1 'polypeptide(L)'
;MSTRKSLARFAGLILGAFLYSTSITAFAAEEMVSVSIHGVNYSADDFTYVVEDPRNSKNIGGGEIVGPFEAGGIVCCYELPKDWRSGIQIKVNVKFQSRINSSLPASKGQYSETVEVPPYVDGKPGELWVVRAADGKISVVSSDYSPNHPKWPGSIKNWPQPSLEYKRYRWRLYVHEANKDLVAANRVLENLKQPTPDFLKEQWDYDSKYNKNKISKFSGPDDEKYLTSLRERFTAFKQRSEQETATLEKNKP
;
A
#
# COMPACT_ATOMS: atom_id res chain seq x y z
N MET A 1 -43.39 -90.13 62.92
CA MET A 1 -42.85 -89.33 61.80
C MET A 1 -43.49 -87.95 61.87
N SER A 2 -43.08 -86.97 62.71
CA SER A 2 -41.80 -86.26 62.94
C SER A 2 -41.31 -85.34 61.80
N THR A 3 -41.83 -84.10 61.84
CA THR A 3 -41.19 -82.76 61.74
C THR A 3 -40.02 -82.40 60.77
N ARG A 4 -40.26 -81.27 60.07
CA ARG A 4 -39.45 -80.04 59.82
C ARG A 4 -38.01 -80.09 59.23
N LYS A 5 -37.76 -79.20 58.25
CA LYS A 5 -36.72 -78.11 58.13
C LYS A 5 -36.28 -77.96 56.65
N SER A 6 -36.52 -76.81 56.00
CA SER A 6 -35.69 -75.58 55.86
C SER A 6 -34.49 -75.71 54.90
N LEU A 7 -34.39 -74.89 53.85
CA LEU A 7 -33.44 -73.77 53.72
C LEU A 7 -33.43 -73.14 52.30
N ALA A 8 -33.15 -71.83 52.29
CA ALA A 8 -33.14 -70.86 51.19
C ALA A 8 -32.07 -71.08 50.11
N ARG A 9 -32.31 -70.55 48.88
CA ARG A 9 -31.22 -70.23 47.92
C ARG A 9 -31.57 -69.10 46.92
N PHE A 10 -30.69 -68.08 46.98
CA PHE A 10 -30.19 -67.16 45.96
C PHE A 10 -31.00 -65.97 45.45
N ALA A 11 -30.46 -64.80 45.81
CA ALA A 11 -30.67 -63.49 45.23
C ALA A 11 -30.03 -63.38 43.84
N GLY A 12 -30.64 -62.58 42.96
CA GLY A 12 -30.06 -62.10 41.71
C GLY A 12 -30.50 -60.66 41.47
N LEU A 13 -29.70 -59.70 41.93
CA LEU A 13 -29.82 -58.27 41.61
C LEU A 13 -29.02 -58.03 40.33
N ILE A 14 -29.70 -57.75 39.21
CA ILE A 14 -29.05 -57.33 37.96
C ILE A 14 -28.83 -55.81 38.05
N LEU A 15 -27.57 -55.42 38.24
CA LEU A 15 -27.11 -54.03 38.12
C LEU A 15 -26.84 -53.76 36.63
N GLY A 16 -27.72 -53.00 35.98
CA GLY A 16 -27.50 -52.50 34.62
C GLY A 16 -26.60 -51.27 34.63
N ALA A 17 -25.35 -51.42 34.19
CA ALA A 17 -24.43 -50.30 33.97
C ALA A 17 -24.73 -49.65 32.60
N PHE A 18 -25.32 -48.47 32.62
CA PHE A 18 -25.47 -47.59 31.46
C PHE A 18 -24.11 -46.93 31.15
N LEU A 19 -23.41 -47.41 30.12
CA LEU A 19 -22.21 -46.76 29.60
C LEU A 19 -22.62 -45.55 28.75
N TYR A 20 -22.52 -44.35 29.32
CA TYR A 20 -22.53 -43.10 28.58
C TYR A 20 -21.24 -43.02 27.74
N SER A 21 -21.36 -43.29 26.44
CA SER A 21 -20.29 -43.01 25.48
C SER A 21 -20.19 -41.51 25.26
N THR A 22 -19.22 -40.87 25.92
CA THR A 22 -18.76 -39.52 25.56
C THR A 22 -17.93 -39.64 24.28
N SER A 23 -18.57 -39.41 23.14
CA SER A 23 -17.86 -39.24 21.87
C SER A 23 -17.04 -37.95 21.93
N ILE A 24 -15.75 -38.06 22.26
CA ILE A 24 -14.79 -36.99 22.08
C ILE A 24 -14.59 -36.83 20.57
N THR A 25 -15.28 -35.86 19.96
CA THR A 25 -14.96 -35.42 18.61
C THR A 25 -13.58 -34.77 18.65
N ALA A 26 -12.56 -35.51 18.23
CA ALA A 26 -11.26 -34.94 17.91
C ALA A 26 -11.46 -33.97 16.74
N PHE A 27 -11.37 -32.67 17.00
CA PHE A 27 -11.23 -31.67 15.94
C PHE A 27 -9.90 -31.95 15.23
N ALA A 28 -9.94 -32.51 14.03
CA ALA A 28 -8.79 -32.55 13.16
C ALA A 28 -8.30 -31.10 12.95
N ALA A 29 -6.98 -30.89 13.06
CA ALA A 29 -6.40 -29.58 12.79
C ALA A 29 -6.70 -29.17 11.34
N GLU A 30 -7.21 -27.95 11.16
CA GLU A 30 -7.54 -27.36 9.86
C GLU A 30 -6.25 -27.28 9.02
N GLU A 31 -6.28 -27.80 7.79
CA GLU A 31 -5.14 -27.71 6.87
C GLU A 31 -5.01 -26.25 6.40
N MET A 32 -3.83 -25.67 6.56
CA MET A 32 -3.56 -24.26 6.24
C MET A 32 -2.65 -24.17 5.00
N VAL A 33 -2.88 -23.15 4.18
CA VAL A 33 -2.14 -22.86 2.95
C VAL A 33 -1.54 -21.46 3.08
N SER A 34 -0.23 -21.35 2.86
CA SER A 34 0.46 -20.06 2.79
C SER A 34 0.15 -19.38 1.46
N VAL A 35 -0.30 -18.12 1.52
CA VAL A 35 -0.65 -17.30 0.36
C VAL A 35 0.13 -15.99 0.38
N SER A 36 0.41 -15.49 -0.82
CA SER A 36 0.94 -14.14 -1.02
C SER A 36 -0.11 -13.09 -0.70
N ILE A 37 0.37 -11.90 -0.32
CA ILE A 37 -0.44 -10.75 0.05
C ILE A 37 -0.23 -9.64 -0.98
N HIS A 38 -1.29 -8.94 -1.33
CA HIS A 38 -1.31 -7.82 -2.28
C HIS A 38 -2.20 -6.70 -1.77
N GLY A 39 -1.82 -5.45 -2.00
CA GLY A 39 -2.65 -4.30 -1.70
C GLY A 39 -3.14 -3.63 -2.98
N VAL A 40 -4.37 -3.14 -2.97
CA VAL A 40 -4.89 -2.29 -4.06
C VAL A 40 -5.62 -1.09 -3.49
N ASN A 41 -5.26 0.09 -3.99
CA ASN A 41 -5.67 1.37 -3.45
C ASN A 41 -6.58 2.12 -4.42
N TYR A 42 -7.83 2.36 -4.06
CA TYR A 42 -8.76 3.18 -4.84
C TYR A 42 -8.88 4.61 -4.31
N SER A 43 -8.00 5.01 -3.40
CA SER A 43 -8.03 6.30 -2.72
C SER A 43 -6.90 7.24 -3.15
N ALA A 44 -6.98 8.49 -2.71
CA ALA A 44 -5.99 9.53 -2.94
C ALA A 44 -4.81 9.55 -1.95
N ASP A 45 -4.85 8.71 -0.92
CA ASP A 45 -3.82 8.65 0.13
C ASP A 45 -2.91 7.45 -0.14
N ASP A 46 -1.65 7.51 0.26
CA ASP A 46 -0.85 6.29 0.36
C ASP A 46 -1.37 5.45 1.53
N PHE A 47 -1.28 4.13 1.43
CA PHE A 47 -1.52 3.27 2.58
C PHE A 47 -0.51 2.12 2.69
N THR A 48 -0.30 1.66 3.91
CA THR A 48 0.39 0.41 4.23
C THR A 48 -0.44 -0.34 5.25
N TYR A 49 -0.25 -1.65 5.32
CA TYR A 49 -1.14 -2.51 6.09
C TYR A 49 -0.40 -3.72 6.66
N VAL A 50 -0.96 -4.30 7.72
CA VAL A 50 -0.55 -5.59 8.30
C VAL A 50 -1.80 -6.41 8.51
N VAL A 51 -1.79 -7.66 8.05
CA VAL A 51 -2.88 -8.62 8.24
C VAL A 51 -2.55 -9.56 9.41
N GLU A 52 -3.53 -9.80 10.27
CA GLU A 52 -3.39 -10.63 11.47
C GLU A 52 -4.61 -11.56 11.58
N ASP A 53 -4.40 -12.82 11.93
CA ASP A 53 -5.49 -13.70 12.37
C ASP A 53 -5.89 -13.29 13.80
N PRO A 54 -7.14 -12.84 14.02
CA PRO A 54 -7.60 -12.42 15.35
C PRO A 54 -7.60 -13.56 16.37
N ARG A 55 -7.55 -14.82 15.93
CA ARG A 55 -7.56 -16.02 16.78
C ARG A 55 -6.19 -16.71 16.87
N ASN A 56 -5.23 -16.33 16.02
CA ASN A 56 -3.89 -16.90 16.00
C ASN A 56 -2.84 -15.81 15.77
N SER A 57 -2.27 -15.29 16.84
CA SER A 57 -1.27 -14.21 16.79
C SER A 57 0.04 -14.56 16.05
N LYS A 58 0.26 -15.83 15.69
CA LYS A 58 1.41 -16.25 14.87
C LYS A 58 1.15 -16.13 13.37
N ASN A 59 -0.11 -16.07 12.95
CA ASN A 59 -0.48 -15.88 11.55
C ASN A 59 -0.61 -14.38 11.28
N ILE A 60 0.51 -13.77 10.91
CA ILE A 60 0.66 -12.34 10.67
C ILE A 60 1.47 -12.12 9.38
N GLY A 61 1.03 -11.16 8.56
CA GLY A 61 1.66 -10.83 7.30
C GLY A 61 1.79 -9.32 7.11
N GLY A 62 2.98 -8.86 6.70
CA GLY A 62 3.22 -7.46 6.37
C GLY A 62 2.82 -7.13 4.94
N GLY A 63 2.20 -5.97 4.74
CA GLY A 63 1.92 -5.40 3.43
C GLY A 63 2.96 -4.36 3.00
N GLU A 64 3.00 -4.10 1.71
CA GLU A 64 3.77 -3.05 1.07
C GLU A 64 3.17 -1.65 1.34
N ILE A 65 3.85 -0.60 0.84
CA ILE A 65 3.26 0.73 0.70
C ILE A 65 2.63 0.80 -0.69
N VAL A 66 1.35 1.13 -0.75
CA VAL A 66 0.60 1.29 -1.99
C VAL A 66 0.27 2.76 -2.20
N GLY A 67 0.72 3.31 -3.33
CA GLY A 67 0.45 4.69 -3.70
C GLY A 67 -1.02 4.93 -4.07
N PRO A 68 -1.41 6.20 -4.30
CA PRO A 68 -2.79 6.55 -4.61
C PRO A 68 -3.20 6.01 -5.98
N PHE A 69 -4.35 5.33 -6.05
CA PHE A 69 -4.83 4.72 -7.28
C PHE A 69 -3.86 3.72 -7.93
N GLU A 70 -3.14 2.96 -7.10
CA GLU A 70 -2.16 1.96 -7.51
C GLU A 70 -2.47 0.58 -6.89
N ALA A 71 -1.76 -0.45 -7.34
CA ALA A 71 -1.70 -1.75 -6.71
C ALA A 71 -0.24 -2.06 -6.34
N GLY A 72 -0.06 -2.71 -5.21
CA GLY A 72 1.24 -3.13 -4.73
C GLY A 72 1.77 -4.36 -5.46
N GLY A 73 2.98 -4.76 -5.06
CA GLY A 73 3.59 -6.00 -5.51
C GLY A 73 3.20 -7.19 -4.62
N ILE A 74 3.84 -8.32 -4.90
CA ILE A 74 3.65 -9.57 -4.14
C ILE A 74 4.50 -9.52 -2.87
N VAL A 75 3.87 -9.64 -1.69
CA VAL A 75 4.54 -9.79 -0.40
C VAL A 75 4.17 -11.11 0.28
N CYS A 76 5.04 -11.59 1.16
CA CYS A 76 4.89 -12.87 1.85
C CYS A 76 4.83 -12.67 3.37
N CYS A 77 4.02 -13.41 4.12
CA CYS A 77 2.94 -14.32 3.70
C CYS A 77 1.84 -14.31 4.77
N TYR A 78 0.68 -14.87 4.46
CA TYR A 78 -0.41 -15.13 5.40
C TYR A 78 -0.96 -16.55 5.18
N GLU A 79 -1.46 -17.20 6.21
CA GLU A 79 -2.06 -18.53 6.09
C GLU A 79 -3.59 -18.47 6.04
N LEU A 80 -4.17 -19.14 5.04
CA LEU A 80 -5.61 -19.34 4.90
C LEU A 80 -5.97 -20.82 5.06
N PRO A 81 -7.14 -21.16 5.63
CA PRO A 81 -7.65 -22.53 5.56
C PRO A 81 -7.74 -23.03 4.12
N LYS A 82 -7.38 -24.28 3.89
CA LYS A 82 -7.50 -24.91 2.57
C LYS A 82 -8.95 -24.95 2.09
N ASP A 83 -9.88 -25.27 2.99
CA ASP A 83 -11.30 -25.30 2.68
C ASP A 83 -11.97 -24.04 3.25
N TRP A 84 -12.74 -23.35 2.41
CA TRP A 84 -13.47 -22.18 2.88
C TRP A 84 -14.57 -22.58 3.87
N ARG A 85 -14.75 -21.75 4.90
CA ARG A 85 -15.90 -21.80 5.81
C ARG A 85 -16.34 -20.41 6.20
N SER A 86 -17.59 -20.31 6.63
CA SER A 86 -18.13 -19.06 7.16
C SER A 86 -17.35 -18.58 8.39
N GLY A 87 -17.19 -17.27 8.54
CA GLY A 87 -16.53 -16.64 9.69
C GLY A 87 -15.00 -16.68 9.67
N ILE A 88 -14.37 -16.90 8.51
CA ILE A 88 -12.94 -16.59 8.36
C ILE A 88 -12.78 -15.08 8.46
N GLN A 89 -12.06 -14.63 9.48
CA GLN A 89 -11.84 -13.21 9.77
C GLN A 89 -10.35 -12.88 9.69
N ILE A 90 -10.06 -11.68 9.20
CA ILE A 90 -8.71 -11.11 9.16
C ILE A 90 -8.79 -9.71 9.74
N LYS A 91 -7.93 -9.42 10.73
CA LYS A 91 -7.74 -8.08 11.24
C LYS A 91 -6.71 -7.38 10.37
N VAL A 92 -7.07 -6.23 9.82
CA VAL A 92 -6.18 -5.41 9.00
C VAL A 92 -5.84 -4.15 9.78
N ASN A 93 -4.56 -3.96 10.09
CA ASN A 93 -4.04 -2.74 10.70
C ASN A 93 -3.52 -1.84 9.58
N VAL A 94 -4.14 -0.68 9.38
CA VAL A 94 -3.82 0.25 8.30
C VAL A 94 -3.11 1.47 8.85
N LYS A 95 -2.11 1.95 8.10
CA LYS A 95 -1.55 3.29 8.23
C LYS A 95 -1.67 3.99 6.89
N PHE A 96 -2.09 5.25 6.89
CA PHE A 96 -2.23 6.04 5.67
C PHE A 96 -1.70 7.46 5.85
N GLN A 97 -1.36 8.10 4.74
CA GLN A 97 -0.88 9.48 4.71
C GLN A 97 -1.71 10.29 3.73
N SER A 98 -2.49 11.26 4.23
CA SER A 98 -3.34 12.03 3.33
C SER A 98 -2.55 13.07 2.52
N ARG A 99 -2.86 13.12 1.21
CA ARG A 99 -2.18 14.01 0.25
C ARG A 99 -3.00 15.23 -0.16
N ILE A 100 -4.33 15.10 -0.20
CA ILE A 100 -5.21 16.15 -0.73
C ILE A 100 -5.69 17.10 0.38
N ASN A 101 -5.87 16.62 1.61
CA ASN A 101 -6.35 17.45 2.72
C ASN A 101 -5.17 18.22 3.38
N SER A 102 -4.89 19.41 2.88
CA SER A 102 -3.69 20.22 3.18
C SER A 102 -3.81 21.16 4.39
N SER A 103 -4.90 21.11 5.16
CA SER A 103 -5.04 21.90 6.40
C SER A 103 -4.19 21.34 7.57
N LEU A 104 -3.53 20.20 7.37
CA LEU A 104 -2.57 19.60 8.29
C LEU A 104 -1.37 19.12 7.45
N PRO A 105 -0.11 19.30 7.89
CA PRO A 105 1.03 18.66 7.23
C PRO A 105 0.80 17.15 7.24
N ALA A 106 0.68 16.54 6.06
CA ALA A 106 0.58 15.09 5.83
C ALA A 106 -0.03 14.35 7.04
N SER A 107 -1.32 14.57 7.32
CA SER A 107 -1.94 13.94 8.47
C SER A 107 -1.85 12.42 8.31
N LYS A 108 -1.07 11.80 9.20
CA LYS A 108 -0.92 10.35 9.29
C LYS A 108 -2.13 9.83 10.04
N GLY A 109 -2.82 8.86 9.46
CA GLY A 109 -3.90 8.15 10.11
C GLY A 109 -3.54 6.68 10.33
N GLN A 110 -4.09 6.09 11.39
CA GLN A 110 -4.02 4.66 11.63
C GLN A 110 -5.34 4.15 12.19
N TYR A 111 -5.75 2.97 11.76
CA TYR A 111 -6.93 2.28 12.28
C TYR A 111 -6.78 0.78 12.05
N SER A 112 -7.62 0.01 12.73
CA SER A 112 -7.71 -1.44 12.54
C SER A 112 -9.16 -1.81 12.27
N GLU A 113 -9.36 -2.72 11.33
CA GLU A 113 -10.69 -3.24 10.98
C GLU A 113 -10.60 -4.77 10.87
N THR A 114 -11.55 -5.48 11.47
CA THR A 114 -11.69 -6.93 11.28
C THR A 114 -12.71 -7.16 10.18
N VAL A 115 -12.29 -7.83 9.11
CA VAL A 115 -13.11 -8.09 7.94
C VAL A 115 -13.24 -9.60 7.70
N GLU A 116 -14.37 -10.00 7.12
CA GLU A 116 -14.59 -11.39 6.73
C GLU A 116 -14.05 -11.67 5.33
N VAL A 117 -13.49 -12.87 5.15
CA VAL A 117 -13.02 -13.34 3.85
C VAL A 117 -14.18 -14.02 3.11
N PRO A 118 -14.60 -13.53 1.94
CA PRO A 118 -15.68 -14.14 1.18
C PRO A 118 -15.30 -15.55 0.68
N PRO A 119 -16.29 -16.34 0.21
CA PRO A 119 -16.04 -17.64 -0.40
C PRO A 119 -14.94 -17.62 -1.46
N TYR A 120 -14.11 -18.65 -1.46
CA TYR A 120 -13.09 -18.85 -2.47
C TYR A 120 -13.74 -19.10 -3.83
N VAL A 121 -13.42 -18.27 -4.81
CA VAL A 121 -14.11 -18.28 -6.12
C VAL A 121 -13.98 -19.61 -6.86
N ASP A 122 -12.82 -20.26 -6.78
CA ASP A 122 -12.58 -21.57 -7.38
C ASP A 122 -12.52 -22.69 -6.33
N GLY A 123 -13.11 -22.48 -5.15
CA GLY A 123 -13.15 -23.47 -4.07
C GLY A 123 -11.81 -23.73 -3.36
N LYS A 124 -10.76 -22.96 -3.70
CA LYS A 124 -9.43 -23.04 -3.10
C LYS A 124 -8.89 -21.63 -2.78
N PRO A 125 -8.00 -21.47 -1.79
CA PRO A 125 -7.34 -20.21 -1.54
C PRO A 125 -6.56 -19.77 -2.78
N GLY A 126 -6.77 -18.52 -3.18
CA GLY A 126 -5.83 -17.78 -4.01
C GLY A 126 -5.05 -16.77 -3.17
N GLU A 127 -4.37 -15.85 -3.84
CA GLU A 127 -3.65 -14.76 -3.18
C GLU A 127 -4.57 -13.87 -2.33
N LEU A 128 -4.05 -13.31 -1.24
CA LEU A 128 -4.78 -12.45 -0.32
C LEU A 128 -4.69 -10.98 -0.77
N TRP A 129 -5.81 -10.39 -1.16
CA TRP A 129 -5.89 -9.00 -1.58
C TRP A 129 -6.49 -8.13 -0.50
N VAL A 130 -5.76 -7.12 -0.06
CA VAL A 130 -6.23 -6.03 0.80
C VAL A 130 -6.65 -4.85 -0.07
N VAL A 131 -7.95 -4.60 -0.10
CA VAL A 131 -8.56 -3.58 -0.96
C VAL A 131 -8.92 -2.37 -0.11
N ARG A 132 -8.26 -1.24 -0.35
CA ARG A 132 -8.64 0.06 0.22
C ARG A 132 -9.55 0.81 -0.74
N ALA A 133 -10.81 1.00 -0.34
CA ALA A 133 -11.79 1.75 -1.11
C ALA A 133 -11.50 3.26 -1.14
N ALA A 134 -12.17 4.00 -2.01
CA ALA A 134 -12.01 5.44 -2.16
C ALA A 134 -12.38 6.23 -0.88
N ASP A 135 -13.32 5.72 -0.08
CA ASP A 135 -13.72 6.27 1.23
C ASP A 135 -12.79 5.82 2.38
N GLY A 136 -11.76 5.04 2.07
CA GLY A 136 -10.80 4.51 3.02
C GLY A 136 -11.20 3.19 3.68
N LYS A 137 -12.39 2.64 3.44
CA LYS A 137 -12.76 1.33 4.01
C LYS A 137 -11.89 0.21 3.48
N ILE A 138 -11.67 -0.81 4.31
CA ILE A 138 -10.92 -2.00 3.92
C ILE A 138 -11.87 -3.15 3.63
N SER A 139 -11.52 -3.94 2.62
CA SER A 139 -12.04 -5.29 2.43
C SER A 139 -10.89 -6.22 2.09
N VAL A 140 -11.10 -7.52 2.31
CA VAL A 140 -10.12 -8.54 1.97
C VAL A 140 -10.78 -9.62 1.14
N VAL A 141 -10.09 -10.10 0.12
CA VAL A 141 -10.54 -11.23 -0.70
C VAL A 141 -9.39 -12.20 -0.97
N SER A 142 -9.72 -13.48 -1.19
CA SER A 142 -8.76 -14.47 -1.68
C SER A 142 -9.04 -14.77 -3.16
N SER A 143 -8.06 -14.52 -4.03
CA SER A 143 -8.23 -14.68 -5.48
C SER A 143 -6.92 -14.76 -6.25
N ASP A 144 -6.86 -15.66 -7.23
CA ASP A 144 -5.82 -15.69 -8.27
C ASP A 144 -6.18 -14.75 -9.46
N TYR A 145 -7.30 -14.04 -9.37
CA TYR A 145 -7.78 -13.14 -10.42
C TYR A 145 -7.51 -11.68 -10.05
N SER A 146 -7.16 -10.87 -11.05
CA SER A 146 -7.01 -9.42 -10.87
C SER A 146 -8.36 -8.68 -10.78
N PRO A 147 -8.42 -7.44 -10.24
CA PRO A 147 -9.66 -6.68 -10.07
C PRO A 147 -10.52 -6.46 -11.33
N ASN A 148 -9.94 -6.49 -12.52
CA ASN A 148 -10.65 -6.35 -13.80
C ASN A 148 -11.15 -7.68 -14.39
N HIS A 149 -10.88 -8.81 -13.73
CA HIS A 149 -11.30 -10.11 -14.22
C HIS A 149 -12.77 -10.41 -13.85
N PRO A 150 -13.57 -11.07 -14.71
CA PRO A 150 -14.99 -11.37 -14.41
C PRO A 150 -15.22 -12.19 -13.15
N LYS A 151 -14.25 -13.07 -12.80
CA LYS A 151 -14.27 -13.90 -11.59
C LYS A 151 -13.72 -13.20 -10.34
N TRP A 152 -13.32 -11.93 -10.41
CA TRP A 152 -12.84 -11.20 -9.23
C TRP A 152 -13.93 -11.19 -8.13
N PRO A 153 -13.64 -11.65 -6.91
CA PRO A 153 -14.62 -11.68 -5.81
C PRO A 153 -14.86 -10.32 -5.16
N GLY A 154 -13.94 -9.35 -5.32
CA GLY A 154 -14.08 -8.04 -4.70
C GLY A 154 -15.27 -7.24 -5.26
N SER A 155 -15.83 -6.37 -4.43
CA SER A 155 -16.97 -5.52 -4.78
C SER A 155 -16.61 -4.44 -5.80
N ILE A 156 -15.40 -3.90 -5.72
CA ILE A 156 -14.87 -2.92 -6.68
C ILE A 156 -14.33 -3.67 -7.88
N LYS A 157 -14.94 -3.44 -9.05
CA LYS A 157 -14.52 -4.00 -10.33
C LYS A 157 -13.59 -3.03 -11.06
N ASN A 158 -12.61 -3.58 -11.77
CA ASN A 158 -11.54 -2.89 -12.51
C ASN A 158 -10.41 -2.36 -11.64
N TRP A 159 -9.27 -2.09 -12.27
CA TRP A 159 -8.13 -1.45 -11.62
C TRP A 159 -8.45 -0.02 -11.16
N PRO A 160 -7.78 0.48 -10.10
CA PRO A 160 -7.95 1.85 -9.65
C PRO A 160 -7.72 2.87 -10.76
N GLN A 161 -8.55 3.91 -10.77
CA GLN A 161 -8.42 5.03 -11.68
C GLN A 161 -8.37 6.35 -10.90
N PRO A 162 -7.39 7.23 -11.18
CA PRO A 162 -7.29 8.50 -10.49
C PRO A 162 -8.55 9.36 -10.59
N SER A 163 -9.05 9.82 -9.44
CA SER A 163 -10.17 10.77 -9.38
C SER A 163 -9.79 12.11 -10.02
N LEU A 164 -10.79 12.86 -10.49
CA LEU A 164 -10.57 14.21 -11.02
C LEU A 164 -9.90 15.13 -9.99
N GLU A 165 -10.29 15.00 -8.72
CA GLU A 165 -9.70 15.76 -7.63
C GLU A 165 -8.20 15.45 -7.46
N TYR A 166 -7.83 14.17 -7.47
CA TYR A 166 -6.43 13.76 -7.38
C TYR A 166 -5.62 14.21 -8.59
N LYS A 167 -6.17 14.08 -9.81
CA LYS A 167 -5.54 14.60 -11.03
C LYS A 167 -5.27 16.10 -10.93
N ARG A 168 -6.24 16.88 -10.43
CA ARG A 168 -6.08 18.33 -10.21
C ARG A 168 -5.07 18.65 -9.11
N TYR A 169 -5.03 17.87 -8.04
CA TYR A 169 -4.00 18.01 -7.00
C TYR A 169 -2.60 17.81 -7.59
N ARG A 170 -2.37 16.71 -8.33
CA ARG A 170 -1.08 16.44 -8.99
C ARG A 170 -0.72 17.51 -10.01
N TRP A 171 -1.69 17.95 -10.82
CA TRP A 171 -1.51 19.05 -11.76
C TRP A 171 -1.05 20.34 -11.06
N ARG A 172 -1.68 20.73 -9.94
CA ARG A 172 -1.24 21.91 -9.18
C ARG A 172 0.19 21.79 -8.66
N LEU A 173 0.61 20.60 -8.22
CA LEU A 173 2.00 20.37 -7.80
C LEU A 173 2.97 20.57 -8.97
N TYR A 174 2.64 20.02 -10.15
CA TYR A 174 3.50 20.17 -11.33
C TYR A 174 3.56 21.61 -11.82
N VAL A 175 2.43 22.32 -11.86
CA VAL A 175 2.41 23.75 -12.20
C VAL A 175 3.22 24.57 -11.20
N HIS A 176 3.10 24.27 -9.90
CA HIS A 176 3.88 24.96 -8.87
C HIS A 176 5.39 24.75 -9.06
N GLU A 177 5.82 23.52 -9.33
CA GLU A 177 7.25 23.21 -9.54
C GLU A 177 7.77 23.83 -10.83
N ALA A 178 7.06 23.70 -11.96
CA ALA A 178 7.44 24.32 -13.23
C ALA A 178 7.56 25.85 -13.12
N ASN A 179 6.66 26.49 -12.37
CA ASN A 179 6.76 27.93 -12.10
C ASN A 179 7.98 28.29 -11.25
N LYS A 180 8.35 27.46 -10.25
CA LYS A 180 9.57 27.68 -9.46
C LYS A 180 10.82 27.61 -10.34
N ASP A 181 10.89 26.65 -11.25
CA ASP A 181 12.00 26.51 -12.20
C ASP A 181 12.12 27.73 -13.12
N LEU A 182 10.98 28.22 -13.64
CA LEU A 182 10.96 29.43 -14.46
C LEU A 182 11.43 30.66 -13.68
N VAL A 183 10.98 30.82 -12.43
CA VAL A 183 11.43 31.91 -11.54
C VAL A 183 12.94 31.81 -11.28
N ALA A 184 13.45 30.61 -11.01
CA ALA A 184 14.88 30.37 -10.79
C ALA A 184 15.71 30.71 -12.04
N ALA A 185 15.28 30.26 -13.22
CA ALA A 185 15.96 30.56 -14.47
C ALA A 185 16.01 32.07 -14.76
N ASN A 186 14.87 32.77 -14.60
CA ASN A 186 14.81 34.22 -14.77
C ASN A 186 15.72 34.96 -13.78
N ARG A 187 15.74 34.55 -12.51
CA ARG A 187 16.61 35.16 -11.49
C ARG A 187 18.09 35.05 -11.86
N VAL A 188 18.53 33.88 -12.31
CA VAL A 188 19.93 33.67 -12.69
C VAL A 188 20.28 34.47 -13.94
N LEU A 189 19.42 34.49 -14.95
CA LEU A 189 19.63 35.29 -16.17
C LEU A 189 19.68 36.79 -15.89
N GLU A 190 18.87 37.29 -14.95
CA GLU A 190 18.91 38.68 -14.50
C GLU A 190 20.26 39.02 -13.86
N ASN A 191 20.72 38.17 -12.92
CA ASN A 191 22.04 38.34 -12.29
C ASN A 191 23.19 38.28 -13.30
N LEU A 192 23.08 37.48 -14.38
CA LEU A 192 24.09 37.40 -15.43
C LEU A 192 24.17 38.62 -16.35
N LYS A 193 23.23 39.57 -16.27
CA LYS A 193 23.33 40.87 -16.94
C LYS A 193 24.40 41.76 -16.31
N GLN A 194 24.51 41.72 -14.98
CA GLN A 194 25.52 42.43 -14.19
C GLN A 194 25.99 41.52 -13.04
N PRO A 195 26.86 40.52 -13.34
CA PRO A 195 27.24 39.52 -12.36
C PRO A 195 28.11 40.12 -11.25
N THR A 196 27.83 39.73 -10.01
CA THR A 196 28.69 40.05 -8.86
C THR A 196 29.70 38.91 -8.63
N PRO A 197 30.89 39.19 -8.07
CA PRO A 197 31.87 38.15 -7.73
C PRO A 197 31.28 37.06 -6.84
N ASP A 198 30.47 37.42 -5.84
CA ASP A 198 29.82 36.47 -4.94
C ASP A 198 28.87 35.52 -5.67
N PHE A 199 28.07 36.04 -6.61
CA PHE A 199 27.17 35.23 -7.41
C PHE A 199 27.94 34.27 -8.32
N LEU A 200 29.01 34.73 -8.98
CA LEU A 200 29.84 33.89 -9.84
C LEU A 200 30.54 32.79 -9.04
N LYS A 201 31.04 33.13 -7.85
CA LYS A 201 31.59 32.17 -6.91
C LYS A 201 30.55 31.13 -6.48
N GLU A 202 29.34 31.55 -6.13
CA GLU A 202 28.25 30.63 -5.75
C GLU A 202 27.94 29.64 -6.89
N GLN A 203 27.80 30.13 -8.13
CA GLN A 203 27.57 29.26 -9.29
C GLN A 203 28.73 28.30 -9.52
N TRP A 204 29.97 28.79 -9.43
CA TRP A 204 31.17 27.98 -9.60
C TRP A 204 31.31 26.91 -8.51
N ASP A 205 31.02 27.24 -7.25
CA ASP A 205 31.06 26.29 -6.15
C ASP A 205 29.99 25.20 -6.32
N TYR A 206 28.77 25.58 -6.74
CA TYR A 206 27.71 24.63 -7.08
C TYR A 206 28.14 23.69 -8.21
N ASP A 207 28.66 24.24 -9.31
CA ASP A 207 29.10 23.44 -10.44
C ASP A 207 30.37 22.62 -10.12
N SER A 208 31.25 23.10 -9.26
CA SER A 208 32.40 22.32 -8.77
C SER A 208 31.96 21.11 -7.96
N LYS A 209 30.86 21.24 -7.21
CA LYS A 209 30.29 20.16 -6.40
C LYS A 209 29.52 19.14 -7.23
N TYR A 210 28.66 19.59 -8.15
CA TYR A 210 27.69 18.72 -8.83
C TYR A 210 27.97 18.50 -10.32
N ASN A 211 28.79 19.36 -10.94
CA ASN A 211 29.04 19.38 -12.38
C ASN A 211 30.55 19.45 -12.73
N LYS A 212 31.43 18.96 -11.84
CA LYS A 212 32.90 19.09 -11.94
C LYS A 212 33.45 18.82 -13.36
N ASN A 213 33.00 17.74 -13.98
CA ASN A 213 33.45 17.35 -15.32
C ASN A 213 33.07 18.39 -16.39
N LYS A 214 31.91 19.04 -16.26
CA LYS A 214 31.40 20.02 -17.23
C LYS A 214 32.14 21.35 -17.16
N ILE A 215 32.71 21.69 -16.00
CA ILE A 215 33.44 22.96 -15.79
C ILE A 215 34.96 22.81 -15.80
N SER A 216 35.49 21.59 -15.86
CA SER A 216 36.94 21.30 -15.86
C SER A 216 37.74 22.01 -16.97
N LYS A 217 37.06 22.46 -18.02
CA LYS A 217 37.63 23.19 -19.17
C LYS A 217 37.74 24.71 -18.96
N PHE A 218 37.22 25.23 -17.86
CA PHE A 218 37.22 26.66 -17.54
C PHE A 218 38.26 26.95 -16.45
N SER A 219 38.80 28.17 -16.46
CA SER A 219 39.86 28.58 -15.53
C SER A 219 39.34 29.02 -14.16
N GLY A 220 38.05 29.37 -14.05
CA GLY A 220 37.46 29.85 -12.79
C GLY A 220 36.08 30.50 -12.97
N PRO A 221 35.51 31.03 -11.86
CA PRO A 221 34.21 31.71 -11.86
C PRO A 221 34.12 32.93 -12.80
N ASP A 222 35.26 33.60 -13.04
CA ASP A 222 35.34 34.82 -13.86
C ASP A 222 35.74 34.53 -15.32
N ASP A 223 35.89 33.26 -15.71
CA ASP A 223 36.21 32.88 -17.09
C ASP A 223 35.07 33.29 -18.04
N GLU A 224 35.37 34.11 -19.05
CA GLU A 224 34.36 34.57 -20.03
C GLU A 224 33.65 33.42 -20.75
N LYS A 225 34.35 32.29 -20.99
CA LYS A 225 33.75 31.10 -21.59
C LYS A 225 32.83 30.37 -20.61
N TYR A 226 33.14 30.42 -19.31
CA TYR A 226 32.24 29.92 -18.28
C TYR A 226 30.98 30.79 -18.18
N LEU A 227 31.13 32.12 -18.17
CA LEU A 227 30.00 33.06 -18.17
C LEU A 227 29.08 32.87 -19.39
N THR A 228 29.67 32.67 -20.58
CA THR A 228 28.92 32.36 -21.80
C THR A 228 28.16 31.04 -21.65
N SER A 229 28.84 30.00 -21.17
CA SER A 229 28.21 28.70 -20.90
C SER A 229 27.08 28.78 -19.87
N LEU A 230 27.20 29.62 -18.84
CA LEU A 230 26.14 29.87 -17.86
C LEU A 230 24.91 30.49 -18.52
N ARG A 231 25.11 31.54 -19.32
CA ARG A 231 24.01 32.20 -20.05
C ARG A 231 23.29 31.23 -20.98
N GLU A 232 24.02 30.44 -21.75
CA GLU A 232 23.45 29.43 -22.65
C GLU A 232 22.64 28.39 -21.88
N ARG A 233 23.23 27.82 -20.81
CA ARG A 233 22.58 26.82 -19.97
C ARG A 233 21.26 27.33 -19.38
N PHE A 234 21.28 28.53 -18.79
CA PHE A 234 20.09 29.08 -18.15
C PHE A 234 19.06 29.62 -19.15
N THR A 235 19.47 30.04 -20.35
CA THR A 235 18.54 30.36 -21.45
C THR A 235 17.81 29.10 -21.91
N ALA A 236 18.54 28.01 -22.13
CA ALA A 236 17.94 26.73 -22.51
C ALA A 236 17.08 26.13 -21.38
N PHE A 237 17.48 26.32 -20.12
CA PHE A 237 16.67 25.93 -18.96
C PHE A 237 15.36 26.72 -18.93
N LYS A 238 15.42 28.06 -19.04
CA LYS A 238 14.24 28.93 -19.11
C LYS A 238 13.28 28.51 -20.22
N GLN A 239 13.78 28.33 -21.44
CA GLN A 239 12.93 27.95 -22.59
C GLN A 239 12.20 26.62 -22.35
N ARG A 240 12.89 25.64 -21.76
CA ARG A 240 12.28 24.35 -21.40
C ARG A 240 11.21 24.53 -20.33
N SER A 241 11.48 25.31 -19.29
CA SER A 241 10.50 25.59 -18.22
C SER A 241 9.28 26.33 -18.77
N GLU A 242 9.45 27.28 -19.70
CA GLU A 242 8.31 27.96 -20.36
C GLU A 242 7.45 26.97 -21.16
N GLN A 243 8.07 26.06 -21.92
CA GLN A 243 7.37 25.01 -22.68
C GLN A 243 6.63 24.05 -21.76
N GLU A 244 7.25 23.65 -20.64
CA GLU A 244 6.64 22.78 -19.64
C GLU A 244 5.42 23.44 -18.98
N THR A 245 5.56 24.67 -18.50
CA THR A 245 4.43 25.44 -17.94
C THR A 245 3.30 25.58 -18.94
N ALA A 246 3.58 25.95 -20.20
CA ALA A 246 2.55 26.06 -21.24
C ALA A 246 1.86 24.73 -21.54
N THR A 247 2.62 23.62 -21.53
CA THR A 247 2.08 22.27 -21.72
C THR A 247 1.18 21.87 -20.56
N LEU A 248 1.58 22.15 -19.32
CA LEU A 248 0.78 21.86 -18.13
C LEU A 248 -0.52 22.66 -18.09
N GLU A 249 -0.49 23.95 -18.45
CA GLU A 249 -1.70 24.78 -18.53
C GLU A 249 -2.67 24.28 -19.60
N LYS A 250 -2.16 23.86 -20.77
CA LYS A 250 -2.99 23.28 -21.84
C LYS A 250 -3.64 21.95 -21.43
N ASN A 251 -2.95 21.14 -20.63
CA ASN A 251 -3.37 19.80 -20.25
C ASN A 251 -4.04 19.74 -18.87
N LYS A 252 -4.69 20.83 -18.44
CA LYS A 252 -5.40 20.89 -17.17
C LYS A 252 -6.53 19.83 -17.12
N PRO A 253 -6.57 18.96 -16.08
CA PRO A 253 -7.60 17.93 -15.92
C PRO A 253 -9.01 18.45 -15.55
#